data_AF-A0A9D7EN95-F1
#
_entry.id   AF-A0A9D7EN95-F1
#
_cell.length_a   1.000
_cell.length_b   1.000
_cell.length_c   1.000
_cell.angle_alpha   90.00
_cell.angle_beta   90.00
_cell.angle_gamma   90.00
#
_symmetry.space_group_name_H-M   'P 1'
#
loop_
_entity.id
_entity.type
_entity.pdbx_description
1 polymer ?
#
loop_
_entity_poly.entity_id
_entity_poly.type
_entity_poly.pdbx_seq_one_letter_code
_entity_poly.pdbx_strand_id
1 'polypeptide(L)'
;MNRCSDIESRLMEILEGDLNQADSAAVAEHLRECADCRSLVAQYQPLFKAEVETVLPVPETLWRGIQNTLNKLEEGRQSQPTLFPKRRPLFGFAIQAFGVATAIVVGVILGWTPETQQATYEDEYASYYAGALSSSAEPIAEVYQQVSESEGENR
;
A
#
# COMPACT_ATOMS: atom_id res chain seq x y z
N MET A 1 -23.61 9.49 -3.92
CA MET A 1 -23.87 8.18 -3.27
C MET A 1 -23.12 8.15 -1.96
N ASN A 2 -23.68 7.47 -0.97
CA ASN A 2 -23.46 7.77 0.45
C ASN A 2 -22.07 7.31 0.92
N ARG A 3 -21.20 8.25 1.32
CA ARG A 3 -19.92 7.91 1.95
C ARG A 3 -20.07 6.90 3.10
N CYS A 4 -21.24 6.86 3.76
CA CYS A 4 -21.55 5.85 4.76
C CYS A 4 -21.55 4.41 4.20
N SER A 5 -22.11 4.15 3.02
CA SER A 5 -22.08 2.81 2.43
C SER A 5 -20.65 2.41 2.03
N ASP A 6 -19.83 3.37 1.64
CA ASP A 6 -18.43 3.12 1.32
C ASP A 6 -17.65 2.74 2.59
N ILE A 7 -17.92 3.41 3.73
CA ILE A 7 -17.36 3.03 5.03
C ILE A 7 -17.84 1.63 5.47
N GLU A 8 -19.13 1.32 5.29
CA GLU A 8 -19.68 0.00 5.64
C GLU A 8 -19.02 -1.12 4.82
N SER A 9 -18.88 -0.93 3.51
CA SER A 9 -18.26 -1.91 2.62
C SER A 9 -16.75 -2.08 2.86
N ARG A 10 -16.06 -1.04 3.33
CA ARG A 10 -14.61 -1.06 3.62
C ARG A 10 -14.28 -1.16 5.11
N LEU A 11 -15.24 -1.55 5.94
CA LEU A 11 -15.09 -1.57 7.40
C LEU A 11 -13.89 -2.45 7.83
N MET A 12 -13.66 -3.57 7.15
CA MET A 12 -12.53 -4.47 7.43
C MET A 12 -11.18 -3.79 7.17
N GLU A 13 -10.99 -3.20 5.97
CA GLU A 13 -9.77 -2.46 5.62
C GLU A 13 -9.48 -1.33 6.61
N ILE A 14 -10.53 -0.63 7.07
CA ILE A 14 -10.43 0.43 8.08
C ILE A 14 -9.92 -0.12 9.41
N LEU A 15 -10.44 -1.27 9.85
CA LEU A 15 -10.10 -1.87 11.15
C LEU A 15 -8.71 -2.52 11.16
N GLU A 16 -8.30 -3.11 10.03
CA GLU A 16 -6.97 -3.72 9.83
C GLU A 16 -5.89 -2.66 9.55
N GLY A 17 -6.30 -1.46 9.11
CA GLY A 17 -5.38 -0.38 8.74
C GLY A 17 -4.76 -0.55 7.35
N ASP A 18 -5.40 -1.32 6.46
CA ASP A 18 -4.93 -1.61 5.08
C ASP A 18 -5.33 -0.53 4.06
N LEU A 19 -5.65 0.68 4.53
CA LEU A 19 -5.97 1.81 3.68
C LEU A 19 -4.71 2.55 3.22
N ASN A 20 -4.67 2.93 1.95
CA ASN A 20 -3.65 3.87 1.47
C ASN A 20 -3.82 5.25 2.16
N GLN A 21 -2.79 6.11 2.03
CA GLN A 21 -2.77 7.39 2.73
C GLN A 21 -3.94 8.33 2.36
N ALA A 22 -4.36 8.33 1.10
CA ALA A 22 -5.44 9.19 0.62
C ALA A 22 -6.79 8.71 1.17
N ASP A 23 -7.05 7.41 1.12
CA ASP A 23 -8.27 6.78 1.63
C ASP A 23 -8.37 6.93 3.15
N SER A 24 -7.26 6.73 3.87
CA SER A 24 -7.20 6.93 5.32
C SER A 24 -7.58 8.37 5.70
N ALA A 25 -7.09 9.37 4.96
CA ALA A 25 -7.45 10.77 5.18
C ALA A 25 -8.94 11.04 4.91
N ALA A 26 -9.49 10.46 3.83
CA ALA A 26 -10.91 10.60 3.49
C ALA A 26 -11.84 9.94 4.53
N VAL A 27 -11.49 8.74 5.00
CA VAL A 27 -12.19 8.05 6.08
C VAL A 27 -12.11 8.86 7.37
N ALA A 28 -10.93 9.36 7.72
CA ALA A 28 -10.75 10.18 8.92
C ALA A 28 -11.60 11.46 8.89
N GLU A 29 -11.72 12.12 7.74
CA GLU A 29 -12.61 13.27 7.56
C GLU A 29 -14.07 12.87 7.77
N HIS A 30 -14.53 11.80 7.11
CA HIS A 30 -15.90 11.34 7.24
C HIS A 30 -16.27 10.94 8.67
N LEU A 31 -15.38 10.26 9.39
CA LEU A 31 -15.59 9.88 10.78
C LEU A 31 -15.67 11.08 11.73
N ARG A 32 -15.10 12.25 11.37
CA ARG A 32 -15.28 13.50 12.14
C ARG A 32 -16.68 14.08 11.98
N GLU A 33 -17.28 13.93 10.81
CA GLU A 33 -18.57 14.53 10.48
C GLU A 33 -19.76 13.59 10.73
N CYS A 34 -19.57 12.28 10.61
CA CYS A 34 -20.65 11.28 10.72
C CYS A 34 -20.60 10.51 12.05
N ALA A 35 -21.59 10.75 12.92
CA ALA A 35 -21.71 10.05 14.20
C ALA A 35 -22.03 8.56 14.04
N ASP A 36 -22.87 8.19 13.06
CA ASP A 36 -23.30 6.80 12.84
C ASP A 36 -22.12 5.91 12.42
N CYS A 37 -21.34 6.36 11.43
CA CYS A 37 -20.14 5.64 10.99
C CYS A 37 -19.09 5.54 12.11
N ARG A 38 -18.96 6.58 12.95
CA ARG A 38 -18.08 6.53 14.12
C ARG A 38 -18.53 5.49 15.14
N SER A 39 -19.83 5.42 15.41
CA SER A 39 -20.42 4.42 16.30
C SER A 39 -20.23 3.01 15.74
N LEU A 40 -20.40 2.84 14.43
CA LEU A 40 -20.16 1.57 13.73
C LEU A 40 -18.70 1.11 13.93
N VAL A 41 -17.72 1.94 13.56
CA VAL A 41 -16.29 1.58 13.75
C VAL A 41 -15.98 1.27 15.21
N ALA A 42 -16.49 2.07 16.16
CA ALA A 42 -16.27 1.85 17.58
C ALA A 42 -16.89 0.54 18.10
N GLN A 43 -17.99 0.06 17.51
CA GLN A 43 -18.62 -1.22 17.86
C GLN A 43 -17.76 -2.42 17.48
N TYR A 44 -17.10 -2.36 16.31
CA TYR A 44 -16.31 -3.48 15.79
C TYR A 44 -14.84 -3.44 16.23
N GLN A 45 -14.30 -2.27 16.59
CA GLN A 45 -12.89 -2.12 17.00
C GLN A 45 -12.43 -3.06 18.14
N PRO A 46 -13.24 -3.34 19.19
CA PRO A 46 -12.84 -4.26 20.25
C PRO A 46 -12.63 -5.70 19.76
N LEU A 47 -13.37 -6.13 18.74
CA LEU A 47 -13.28 -7.49 18.20
C LEU A 47 -11.90 -7.72 17.56
N PHE A 48 -11.38 -6.72 16.85
CA PHE A 48 -10.05 -6.77 16.23
C PHE A 48 -8.91 -6.60 17.24
N LYS A 49 -9.13 -5.84 18.32
CA LYS A 49 -8.11 -5.67 19.37
C LYS A 49 -7.94 -6.93 20.23
N ALA A 50 -9.02 -7.67 20.46
CA ALA A 50 -8.99 -8.86 21.31
C ALA A 50 -8.09 -9.98 20.74
N GLU A 51 -7.93 -10.04 19.42
CA GLU A 51 -7.13 -11.09 18.76
C GLU A 51 -5.62 -10.91 18.95
N VAL A 52 -5.17 -9.67 19.23
CA VAL A 52 -3.76 -9.34 19.45
C VAL A 52 -3.27 -9.73 20.85
N GLU A 53 -4.17 -9.92 21.81
CA GLU A 53 -3.79 -10.10 23.23
C GLU A 53 -3.25 -11.52 23.52
N THR A 54 -3.54 -12.49 22.66
CA THR A 54 -2.87 -13.81 22.65
C THR A 54 -1.51 -13.73 21.96
N VAL A 55 -0.57 -13.03 22.61
CA VAL A 55 0.84 -13.06 22.21
C VAL A 55 1.41 -14.43 22.55
N LEU A 56 1.35 -15.35 21.59
CA LEU A 56 2.11 -16.59 21.68
C LEU A 56 3.61 -16.24 21.75
N PRO A 57 4.38 -16.86 22.65
CA PRO A 57 5.82 -16.62 22.71
C PRO A 57 6.44 -17.01 21.37
N VAL A 58 7.00 -16.02 20.66
CA VAL A 58 7.70 -16.27 19.40
C VAL A 58 8.92 -17.15 19.71
N PRO A 59 9.10 -18.31 19.04
CA PRO A 59 10.26 -19.16 19.28
C PRO A 59 11.57 -18.40 19.02
N GLU A 60 12.52 -18.48 19.95
CA GLU A 60 13.80 -17.77 19.85
C GLU A 60 14.58 -18.13 18.57
N THR A 61 14.41 -19.37 18.09
CA THR A 61 14.99 -19.86 16.84
C THR A 61 14.49 -19.09 15.62
N LEU A 62 13.22 -18.72 15.61
CA LEU A 62 12.58 -17.96 14.52
C LEU A 62 13.14 -16.54 14.48
N TRP A 63 13.26 -15.89 15.65
CA TRP A 63 13.85 -14.57 15.76
C TRP A 63 15.34 -14.54 15.32
N ARG A 64 16.14 -15.51 15.78
CA ARG A 64 17.54 -15.66 15.35
C ARG A 64 17.65 -15.84 13.83
N GLY A 65 16.73 -16.59 13.22
CA GLY A 65 16.68 -16.75 11.76
C GLY A 65 16.44 -15.43 11.03
N ILE A 66 15.48 -14.62 11.49
CA ILE A 66 15.19 -13.30 10.94
C ILE A 66 16.40 -12.38 11.11
N GLN A 67 16.98 -12.33 12.31
CA GLN A 67 18.14 -11.48 12.62
C GLN A 67 19.36 -11.82 11.74
N ASN A 68 19.64 -13.12 11.54
CA ASN A 68 20.70 -13.56 10.64
C ASN A 68 20.43 -13.17 9.19
N THR A 69 19.17 -13.19 8.74
CA THR A 69 18.79 -12.79 7.39
C THR A 69 18.98 -11.28 7.20
N LEU A 70 18.57 -10.47 8.18
CA LEU A 70 18.77 -9.02 8.17
C LEU A 70 20.27 -8.65 8.17
N ASN A 71 21.08 -9.29 9.00
CA ASN A 71 22.53 -9.06 9.05
C ASN A 71 23.19 -9.36 7.69
N LYS A 72 22.82 -10.46 7.03
CA LYS A 72 23.33 -10.81 5.69
C LYS A 72 22.95 -9.76 4.64
N LEU A 73 21.73 -9.24 4.69
CA LEU A 73 21.28 -8.19 3.77
C LEU A 73 22.04 -6.88 4.00
N GLU A 74 22.36 -6.55 5.26
CA GLU A 74 23.11 -5.36 5.61
C GLU A 74 24.59 -5.45 5.20
N GLU A 75 25.23 -6.60 5.45
CA GLU A 75 26.59 -6.90 4.99
C GLU A 75 26.71 -6.81 3.47
N GLY A 76 25.76 -7.38 2.73
CA GLY A 76 25.73 -7.30 1.26
C GLY A 76 25.49 -5.88 0.71
N ARG A 77 24.89 -4.98 1.51
CA ARG A 77 24.66 -3.59 1.12
C ARG A 77 25.89 -2.71 1.39
N GLN A 78 26.68 -3.00 2.41
CA GLN A 78 27.89 -2.23 2.74
C GLN A 78 29.09 -2.58 1.84
N SER A 79 29.11 -3.76 1.24
CA SER A 79 30.26 -4.24 0.46
C SER A 79 30.08 -4.13 -1.06
N GLN A 80 29.34 -3.15 -1.60
CA GLN A 80 29.54 -2.81 -3.01
C GLN A 80 30.86 -2.03 -3.10
N PRO A 81 31.98 -2.65 -3.54
CA PRO A 81 33.18 -1.88 -3.81
C PRO A 81 32.80 -0.84 -4.85
N THR A 82 32.87 0.43 -4.49
CA THR A 82 32.77 1.50 -5.46
C THR A 82 33.97 1.33 -6.39
N LEU A 83 33.79 0.61 -7.50
CA LEU A 83 34.84 0.33 -8.50
C LEU A 83 35.38 1.62 -9.15
N PHE A 84 34.75 2.76 -8.88
CA PHE A 84 35.20 4.06 -9.33
C PHE A 84 35.94 4.79 -8.19
N PRO A 85 37.28 4.88 -8.24
CA PRO A 85 38.03 5.71 -7.32
C PRO A 85 37.53 7.14 -7.43
N LYS A 86 37.04 7.68 -6.30
CA LYS A 86 36.48 9.01 -6.16
C LYS A 86 37.58 10.05 -6.42
N ARG A 87 37.89 10.34 -7.68
CA ARG A 87 38.72 11.48 -8.08
C ARG A 87 37.98 12.73 -7.66
N ARG A 88 38.33 13.30 -6.52
CA ARG A 88 37.78 14.58 -6.05
C ARG A 88 38.18 15.66 -7.06
N PRO A 89 37.25 16.23 -7.85
CA PRO A 89 37.58 17.36 -8.68
C PRO A 89 37.74 18.58 -7.77
N LEU A 90 38.96 19.05 -7.57
CA LEU A 90 39.29 20.23 -6.76
C LEU A 90 38.76 21.57 -7.36
N PHE A 91 37.94 21.51 -8.42
CA PHE A 91 37.47 22.68 -9.19
C PHE A 91 35.95 22.96 -9.08
N GLY A 92 35.21 22.27 -8.20
CA GLY A 92 33.74 22.25 -8.25
C GLY A 92 32.95 23.32 -7.48
N PHE A 93 33.58 24.17 -6.65
CA PHE A 93 32.82 25.06 -5.76
C PHE A 93 32.36 26.38 -6.39
N ALA A 94 32.87 26.78 -7.56
CA ALA A 94 32.50 28.05 -8.18
C ALA A 94 31.25 27.98 -9.08
N ILE A 95 30.85 26.79 -9.55
CA ILE A 95 29.83 26.66 -10.62
C ILE A 95 28.43 26.30 -10.07
N GLN A 96 28.31 25.76 -8.86
CA GLN A 96 27.01 25.30 -8.34
C GLN A 96 26.04 26.42 -7.91
N ALA A 97 26.51 27.64 -7.61
CA ALA A 97 25.61 28.73 -7.21
C ALA A 97 24.88 29.40 -8.39
N PHE A 98 25.46 29.41 -9.60
CA PHE A 98 24.85 30.06 -10.76
C PHE A 98 23.92 29.16 -11.59
N GLY A 99 24.10 27.84 -11.54
CA GLY A 99 23.32 26.90 -12.36
C GLY A 99 21.86 26.73 -11.93
N VAL A 100 21.57 26.79 -10.63
CA VAL A 100 20.20 26.55 -10.12
C VAL A 100 19.28 27.75 -10.39
N ALA A 101 19.77 28.98 -10.21
CA ALA A 101 18.97 30.18 -10.44
C ALA A 101 18.62 30.38 -11.92
N THR A 102 19.54 30.05 -12.84
CA THR A 102 19.29 30.17 -14.28
C THR A 102 18.31 29.11 -14.80
N ALA A 103 18.36 27.88 -14.31
CA ALA A 103 17.42 26.83 -14.71
C ALA A 103 15.96 27.14 -14.32
N ILE A 104 15.74 27.74 -13.13
CA ILE A 104 14.39 28.13 -12.69
C ILE A 104 13.83 29.26 -13.56
N VAL A 105 14.63 30.29 -13.84
CA VAL A 105 14.18 31.42 -14.67
C VAL A 105 13.90 30.98 -16.11
N VAL A 106 14.75 30.13 -16.69
CA VAL A 106 14.54 29.58 -18.04
C VAL A 106 13.32 28.67 -18.11
N GLY A 107 13.08 27.82 -17.10
CA GLY A 107 11.89 26.96 -17.04
C GLY A 107 10.58 27.75 -16.96
N VAL A 108 10.57 28.87 -16.21
CA VAL A 108 9.41 29.77 -16.11
C VAL A 108 9.17 30.52 -17.43
N ILE A 109 10.22 31.00 -18.09
CA ILE A 109 10.08 31.72 -19.37
C ILE A 109 9.65 30.79 -20.51
N LEU A 110 10.14 29.55 -20.53
CA LEU A 110 9.79 28.56 -21.57
C LEU A 110 8.42 27.91 -21.35
N GLY A 111 7.67 28.27 -20.29
CA GLY A 111 6.33 27.76 -20.04
C GLY A 111 6.31 26.27 -19.68
N TRP A 112 7.42 25.72 -19.16
CA TRP A 112 7.46 24.37 -18.64
C TRP A 112 6.88 24.37 -17.23
N THR A 113 5.58 24.66 -17.11
CA THR A 113 4.82 24.23 -15.93
C THR A 113 4.76 22.70 -16.00
N PRO A 114 5.20 21.96 -14.98
CA PRO A 114 4.99 20.53 -14.93
C PRO A 114 3.48 20.29 -14.90
N GLU A 115 2.92 20.03 -16.07
CA GLU A 115 1.56 19.53 -16.26
C GLU A 115 1.45 18.30 -15.37
N THR A 116 0.59 18.39 -14.38
CA THR A 116 0.34 17.40 -13.33
C THR A 116 0.27 15.99 -13.89
N GLN A 117 1.25 15.17 -13.52
CA GLN A 117 1.39 13.75 -13.88
C GLN A 117 0.37 12.85 -13.16
N GLN A 118 -0.88 13.32 -13.01
CA GLN A 118 -1.97 12.60 -12.34
C GLN A 118 -2.81 11.73 -13.29
N ALA A 119 -2.62 11.82 -14.61
CA ALA A 119 -3.51 11.17 -15.58
C ALA A 119 -3.11 9.73 -16.00
N THR A 120 -2.01 9.16 -15.49
CA THR A 120 -1.55 7.82 -15.97
C THR A 120 -1.62 6.71 -14.94
N TYR A 121 -2.05 6.98 -13.69
CA TYR A 121 -2.13 5.94 -12.66
C TYR A 121 -3.43 5.11 -12.74
N GLU A 122 -4.52 5.68 -13.27
CA GLU A 122 -5.80 4.99 -13.36
C GLU A 122 -5.84 3.95 -14.51
N ASP A 123 -5.19 4.22 -15.64
CA ASP A 123 -5.17 3.29 -16.80
C ASP A 123 -4.32 2.03 -16.53
N GLU A 124 -3.24 2.14 -15.76
CA GLU A 124 -2.38 1.00 -15.43
C GLU A 124 -3.08 0.04 -14.43
N TYR A 125 -3.84 0.59 -13.47
CA TYR A 125 -4.60 -0.17 -12.49
C TYR A 125 -5.77 -0.95 -13.11
N ALA A 126 -6.47 -0.38 -14.10
CA ALA A 126 -7.58 -1.04 -14.77
C ALA A 126 -7.14 -2.33 -15.51
N SER A 127 -5.94 -2.33 -16.10
CA SER A 127 -5.41 -3.49 -16.84
C SER A 127 -5.01 -4.64 -15.92
N TYR A 128 -4.55 -4.35 -14.70
CA TYR A 128 -4.14 -5.36 -13.72
C TYR A 128 -5.34 -6.15 -13.18
N TYR A 129 -6.45 -5.47 -12.86
CA TYR A 129 -7.65 -6.14 -12.33
C TYR A 129 -8.50 -6.82 -13.40
N ALA A 130 -8.48 -6.37 -14.66
CA ALA A 130 -9.17 -7.04 -15.76
C ALA A 130 -8.62 -8.45 -16.04
N GLY A 131 -7.31 -8.66 -15.85
CA GLY A 131 -6.70 -9.99 -15.96
C GLY A 131 -7.08 -10.94 -14.82
N ALA A 132 -7.16 -10.43 -13.58
CA ALA A 132 -7.53 -11.24 -12.43
C ALA A 132 -9.00 -11.71 -12.48
N LEU A 133 -9.92 -10.84 -12.91
CA LEU A 133 -11.34 -11.17 -13.01
C LEU A 133 -11.67 -12.13 -14.16
N SER A 134 -10.91 -12.08 -15.27
CA SER A 134 -11.09 -13.04 -16.37
C SER A 134 -10.50 -14.41 -16.06
N SER A 135 -9.44 -14.48 -15.23
CA SER A 135 -8.86 -15.73 -14.76
C SER A 135 -9.70 -16.47 -13.70
N SER A 136 -10.57 -15.78 -12.96
CA SER A 136 -11.41 -16.37 -11.91
C SER A 136 -12.84 -16.70 -12.37
N ALA A 137 -13.14 -16.54 -13.67
CA ALA A 137 -14.48 -16.71 -14.22
C ALA A 137 -14.81 -18.14 -14.71
N GLU A 138 -13.90 -19.10 -14.58
CA GLU A 138 -14.19 -20.54 -14.79
C GLU A 138 -14.71 -21.20 -13.49
N PRO A 139 -15.59 -22.21 -13.58
CA PRO A 139 -17.00 -22.01 -13.26
C PRO A 139 -17.32 -22.34 -11.80
N ILE A 140 -17.63 -21.32 -11.01
CA ILE A 140 -18.30 -21.44 -9.71
C ILE A 140 -19.61 -22.26 -9.84
N ALA A 141 -20.20 -22.31 -11.04
CA ALA A 141 -21.37 -23.13 -11.35
C ALA A 141 -21.17 -24.64 -11.08
N GLU A 142 -19.94 -25.17 -11.22
CA GLU A 142 -19.68 -26.60 -10.98
C GLU A 142 -19.55 -26.93 -9.49
N VAL A 143 -19.09 -25.97 -8.68
CA VAL A 143 -19.00 -26.11 -7.22
C VAL A 143 -20.40 -26.11 -6.59
N TYR A 144 -21.35 -25.33 -7.09
CA TYR A 144 -22.73 -25.34 -6.58
C TYR A 144 -23.47 -26.66 -6.86
N GLN A 145 -23.16 -27.34 -7.96
CA GLN A 145 -23.82 -28.59 -8.32
C GLN A 145 -23.42 -29.74 -7.36
N GLN A 146 -22.14 -29.85 -7.00
CA GLN A 146 -21.66 -30.84 -6.02
C GLN A 146 -22.24 -30.66 -4.62
N VAL A 147 -22.41 -29.42 -4.15
CA VAL A 147 -22.98 -29.16 -2.82
C VAL A 147 -24.46 -29.59 -2.77
N SER A 148 -25.22 -29.32 -3.84
CA SER A 148 -26.64 -29.67 -3.90
C SER A 148 -26.94 -31.17 -3.93
N GLU A 149 -26.05 -32.01 -4.48
CA GLU A 149 -26.21 -33.48 -4.46
C GLU A 149 -25.88 -34.08 -3.08
N SER A 150 -24.97 -33.47 -2.32
CA SER A 150 -24.56 -34.00 -1.01
C SER A 150 -25.61 -33.86 0.11
N GLU A 151 -26.55 -32.92 -0.03
CA GLU A 151 -27.63 -32.72 0.97
C GLU A 151 -28.84 -33.66 0.75
N GLY A 152 -28.92 -34.34 -0.39
CA GLY A 152 -30.01 -35.25 -0.72
C GLY A 152 -29.90 -36.67 -0.15
N GLU A 153 -28.69 -37.15 0.16
CA GLU A 153 -28.44 -38.56 0.53
C GLU A 153 -28.51 -38.84 2.04
N ASN A 154 -28.73 -37.82 2.87
CA ASN A 154 -28.78 -37.94 4.34
C ASN A 154 -30.20 -37.89 4.92
N ARG A 155 -31.22 -38.25 4.13
CA ARG A 155 -32.64 -38.25 4.53
C ARG A 155 -33.31 -39.57 4.23
#